data_AF-A0A2M8AHL8-F1
#
_entry.id   AF-A0A2M8AHL8-F1
#
_cell.length_a   1.000
_cell.length_b   1.000
_cell.length_c   1.000
_cell.angle_alpha   90.00
_cell.angle_beta   90.00
_cell.angle_gamma   90.00
#
_symmetry.space_group_name_H-M   'P 1'
#
loop_
_entity.id
_entity.type
_entity.pdbx_description
1 polymer ?
#
loop_
_entity_poly.entity_id
_entity_poly.type
_entity_poly.pdbx_seq_one_letter_code
_entity_poly.pdbx_strand_id
1 'polypeptide(L)'
;KNRSAAEVRHLFTKYGGSLGAVMWNFSQKGVLQITNYELPSSAKALEDKRIANLENDESFELELIDNGAQDILKETEGMAVYTKPEDFQRVKLFLENKKVKTESAEIEYIAKKQVNLTEEEKTQVQKFIDELEDSEDVSDYYTNANL
;
A
#
# COMPACT_ATOMS: atom_id res chain seq x y z
N LYS A 1 -8.54 -1.69 -25.92
CA LYS A 1 -7.29 -2.51 -26.00
C LYS A 1 -6.19 -1.86 -26.87
N ASN A 2 -6.38 -1.61 -28.18
CA ASN A 2 -5.30 -0.96 -28.97
C ASN A 2 -5.13 0.55 -28.70
N ARG A 3 -6.19 1.25 -28.26
CA ARG A 3 -6.14 2.67 -27.86
C ARG A 3 -5.29 2.88 -26.61
N SER A 4 -5.61 2.15 -25.54
CA SER A 4 -4.97 2.21 -24.22
C SER A 4 -3.45 2.01 -24.29
N ALA A 5 -2.99 1.02 -25.07
CA ALA A 5 -1.56 0.77 -25.23
C ALA A 5 -0.83 1.89 -26.00
N ALA A 6 -1.50 2.55 -26.95
CA ALA A 6 -0.93 3.67 -27.68
C ALA A 6 -0.87 4.94 -26.83
N GLU A 7 -1.90 5.18 -26.03
CA GLU A 7 -1.97 6.30 -25.08
C GLU A 7 -0.88 6.21 -24.01
N VAL A 8 -0.78 5.06 -23.33
CA VAL A 8 0.28 4.83 -22.32
C VAL A 8 1.67 5.00 -22.95
N ARG A 9 1.90 4.45 -24.15
CA ARG A 9 3.18 4.63 -24.85
C ARG A 9 3.47 6.10 -25.15
N HIS A 10 2.45 6.87 -25.54
CA HIS A 10 2.60 8.30 -25.76
C HIS A 10 2.97 9.02 -24.48
N LEU A 11 2.31 8.72 -23.35
CA LEU A 11 2.62 9.30 -22.04
C LEU A 11 4.09 9.05 -21.66
N PHE A 12 4.56 7.80 -21.76
CA PHE A 12 5.98 7.49 -21.52
C PHE A 12 6.90 8.34 -22.39
N THR A 13 6.62 8.46 -23.69
CA THR A 13 7.46 9.24 -24.61
C THR A 13 7.44 10.74 -24.30
N LYS A 14 6.27 11.29 -23.95
CA LYS A 14 6.07 12.70 -23.59
C LYS A 14 6.90 13.08 -22.36
N TYR A 15 7.00 12.17 -21.40
CA TYR A 15 7.74 12.36 -20.15
C TYR A 15 9.17 11.80 -20.18
N GLY A 16 9.73 11.50 -21.36
CA GLY A 16 11.13 11.10 -21.51
C GLY A 16 11.44 9.66 -21.08
N GLY A 17 10.42 8.84 -20.86
CA GLY A 17 10.53 7.43 -20.54
C GLY A 17 10.35 6.52 -21.75
N SER A 18 10.41 5.21 -21.50
CA SER A 18 10.11 4.18 -22.50
C SER A 18 9.46 2.95 -21.86
N LEU A 19 8.70 2.20 -22.64
CA LEU A 19 8.11 0.94 -22.19
C LEU A 19 9.17 -0.16 -22.13
N GLY A 20 9.19 -0.91 -21.04
CA GLY A 20 10.12 -2.02 -20.83
C GLY A 20 9.63 -3.00 -19.77
N ALA A 21 10.28 -4.17 -19.70
CA ALA A 21 9.95 -5.19 -18.72
C ALA A 21 10.57 -4.85 -17.35
N VAL A 22 9.75 -4.38 -16.42
CA VAL A 22 10.17 -3.98 -15.07
C VAL A 22 9.59 -4.86 -13.96
N MET A 23 8.70 -5.82 -14.28
CA MET A 23 8.00 -6.64 -13.29
C MET A 23 8.93 -7.36 -12.30
N TRP A 24 10.15 -7.71 -12.73
CA TRP A 24 11.14 -8.37 -11.87
C TRP A 24 11.63 -7.49 -10.71
N ASN A 25 11.47 -6.17 -10.79
CA ASN A 25 11.76 -5.21 -9.72
C ASN A 25 10.71 -5.20 -8.62
N PHE A 26 9.55 -5.82 -8.84
CA PHE A 26 8.43 -5.82 -7.91
C PHE A 26 8.17 -7.21 -7.35
N SER A 27 7.53 -7.26 -6.18
CA SER A 27 7.01 -8.47 -5.56
C SER A 27 5.54 -8.25 -5.21
N GLN A 28 4.69 -9.24 -5.49
CA GLN A 28 3.32 -9.21 -5.00
C GLN A 28 3.31 -9.38 -3.49
N LYS A 29 2.63 -8.48 -2.79
CA LYS A 29 2.39 -8.53 -1.36
C LYS A 29 0.92 -8.24 -1.09
N GLY A 30 0.38 -8.82 -0.03
CA GLY A 30 -0.87 -8.31 0.50
C GLY A 30 -0.59 -7.05 1.32
N VAL A 31 -1.37 -6.01 1.11
CA VAL A 31 -1.27 -4.71 1.78
C VAL A 31 -2.60 -4.46 2.47
N LEU A 32 -2.56 -4.25 3.78
CA LEU A 32 -3.73 -3.90 4.59
C LEU A 32 -3.47 -2.55 5.26
N GLN A 33 -4.21 -1.53 4.86
CA GLN A 33 -4.14 -0.20 5.47
C GLN A 33 -5.14 -0.11 6.62
N ILE A 34 -4.66 0.30 7.78
CA ILE A 34 -5.47 0.46 8.99
C ILE A 34 -5.37 1.93 9.40
N THR A 35 -6.51 2.63 9.44
CA THR A 35 -6.56 4.04 9.88
C THR A 35 -6.90 4.16 11.37
N ASN A 36 -6.29 5.14 12.01
CA ASN A 36 -6.45 5.43 13.44
C ASN A 36 -7.86 5.88 13.84
N TYR A 37 -8.73 6.21 12.88
CA TYR A 37 -10.05 6.78 13.15
C TYR A 37 -11.15 5.76 13.45
N GLU A 38 -10.89 4.46 13.25
CA GLU A 38 -11.91 3.42 13.47
C GLU A 38 -11.40 2.20 14.26
N LEU A 39 -10.49 2.41 15.22
CA LEU A 39 -10.32 1.43 16.29
C LEU A 39 -11.63 1.38 17.11
N PRO A 40 -12.16 0.19 17.41
CA PRO A 40 -13.52 0.04 17.92
C PRO A 40 -13.73 0.84 19.21
N SER A 41 -14.37 1.99 19.06
CA SER A 41 -15.05 2.71 20.13
C SER A 41 -16.30 1.93 20.52
N SER A 42 -16.13 0.73 21.08
CA SER A 42 -17.21 0.14 21.84
C SER A 42 -17.29 0.86 23.18
N ALA A 43 -18.48 1.28 23.58
CA ALA A 43 -18.79 1.98 24.84
C ALA A 43 -18.46 1.18 26.13
N LYS A 44 -17.66 0.11 26.00
CA LYS A 44 -17.08 -0.71 27.06
C LYS A 44 -15.53 -0.61 27.11
N ALA A 45 -14.94 0.32 26.36
CA ALA A 45 -13.50 0.58 26.33
C ALA A 45 -12.98 1.39 27.55
N LEU A 46 -13.86 1.74 28.50
CA LEU A 46 -13.46 2.50 29.69
C LEU A 46 -12.81 1.62 30.77
N GLU A 47 -12.97 0.29 30.70
CA GLU A 47 -12.48 -0.62 31.75
C GLU A 47 -11.15 -1.31 31.39
N ASP A 48 -10.81 -1.39 30.10
CA ASP A 48 -9.51 -1.86 29.61
C ASP A 48 -8.80 -0.75 28.82
N LYS A 49 -7.86 -0.08 29.48
CA LYS A 49 -6.96 0.97 28.93
C LYS A 49 -6.07 0.55 27.73
N ARG A 50 -6.37 -0.55 27.03
CA ARG A 50 -5.54 -1.11 25.94
C ARG A 50 -5.90 -0.62 24.53
N ILE A 51 -7.12 -0.13 24.29
CA ILE A 51 -7.59 0.13 22.91
C ILE A 51 -7.18 1.52 22.36
N ALA A 52 -6.57 2.38 23.19
CA ALA A 52 -6.26 3.75 22.78
C ALA A 52 -4.93 3.94 22.04
N ASN A 53 -4.09 2.91 21.87
CA ASN A 53 -2.75 3.05 21.29
C ASN A 53 -2.26 1.75 20.61
N LEU A 54 -3.01 1.19 19.64
CA LEU A 54 -2.53 -0.01 18.92
C LEU A 54 -1.20 0.23 18.19
N GLU A 55 -0.92 1.47 17.75
CA GLU A 55 0.36 1.85 17.15
C GLU A 55 1.56 1.60 18.07
N ASN A 56 1.37 1.51 19.38
CA ASN A 56 2.42 1.26 20.36
C ASN A 56 2.16 -0.02 21.17
N ASP A 57 1.19 -0.84 20.76
CA ASP A 57 0.90 -2.12 21.39
C ASP A 57 1.76 -3.22 20.75
N GLU A 58 2.95 -3.44 21.31
CA GLU A 58 3.86 -4.52 20.90
C GLU A 58 3.16 -5.88 20.85
N SER A 59 2.13 -6.11 21.69
CA SER A 59 1.39 -7.37 21.65
C SER A 59 0.54 -7.52 20.39
N PHE A 60 0.00 -6.42 19.85
CA PHE A 60 -0.77 -6.45 18.62
C PHE A 60 0.12 -6.71 17.40
N GLU A 61 1.31 -6.12 17.36
CA GLU A 61 2.30 -6.41 16.31
C GLU A 61 2.73 -7.88 16.32
N LEU A 62 2.99 -8.45 17.50
CA LEU A 62 3.31 -9.87 17.64
C LEU A 62 2.16 -10.75 17.13
N GLU A 63 0.92 -10.42 17.48
CA GLU A 63 -0.25 -11.16 16.98
C GLU A 63 -0.40 -11.05 15.45
N LEU A 64 -0.10 -9.89 14.86
CA LEU A 64 -0.08 -9.72 13.40
C LEU A 64 0.98 -10.62 12.74
N ILE A 65 2.19 -10.65 13.31
CA ILE A 65 3.30 -11.49 12.83
C ILE A 65 2.92 -12.98 12.93
N ASP A 66 2.34 -13.40 14.06
CA ASP A 66 1.88 -14.78 14.26
C ASP A 66 0.80 -15.20 13.24
N ASN A 67 0.04 -14.21 12.73
CA ASN A 67 -0.98 -14.42 11.70
C ASN A 67 -0.48 -14.22 10.26
N GLY A 68 0.81 -13.96 10.05
CA GLY A 68 1.42 -13.89 8.72
C GLY A 68 1.77 -12.49 8.20
N ALA A 69 1.78 -11.48 9.07
CA ALA A 69 2.41 -10.20 8.74
C ALA A 69 3.92 -10.39 8.56
N GLN A 70 4.45 -9.84 7.46
CA GLN A 70 5.87 -9.82 7.13
C GLN A 70 6.55 -8.52 7.50
N ASP A 71 5.80 -7.42 7.41
CA ASP A 71 6.30 -6.08 7.69
C ASP A 71 5.14 -5.21 8.16
N ILE A 72 5.45 -4.26 9.04
CA ILE A 72 4.47 -3.36 9.64
C ILE A 72 5.08 -1.96 9.61
N LEU A 73 4.50 -1.07 8.82
CA LEU A 73 4.91 0.32 8.75
C LEU A 73 3.91 1.18 9.51
N LYS A 74 4.42 1.94 10.49
CA LYS A 74 3.63 2.91 11.24
C LYS A 74 3.66 4.24 10.48
N GLU A 75 2.49 4.78 10.23
CA GLU A 75 2.29 6.03 9.50
C GLU A 75 1.58 7.03 10.42
N THR A 76 1.53 8.30 10.04
CA THR A 76 0.88 9.32 10.90
C THR A 76 -0.63 9.09 11.05
N GLU A 77 -1.27 8.47 10.06
CA GLU A 77 -2.72 8.24 10.03
C GLU A 77 -3.11 6.80 10.41
N GLY A 78 -2.12 5.96 10.77
CA GLY A 78 -2.34 4.58 11.20
C GLY A 78 -1.16 3.65 10.89
N MET A 79 -1.43 2.52 10.24
CA MET A 79 -0.38 1.55 9.90
C MET A 79 -0.69 0.74 8.64
N ALA A 80 0.36 0.40 7.91
CA ALA A 80 0.32 -0.51 6.78
C ALA A 80 0.88 -1.88 7.19
N VAL A 81 0.10 -2.94 7.00
CA VAL A 81 0.54 -4.32 7.23
C VAL A 81 0.81 -5.00 5.90
N TYR A 82 2.04 -5.45 5.70
CA TYR A 82 2.45 -6.20 4.52
C TYR A 82 2.50 -7.68 4.81
N THR A 83 2.03 -8.48 3.87
CA THR A 83 1.95 -9.94 3.96
C THR A 83 2.45 -10.57 2.67
N LYS A 84 2.73 -11.87 2.70
CA LYS A 84 2.75 -12.64 1.45
C LYS A 84 1.32 -12.76 0.91
N PRO A 85 1.12 -12.89 -0.41
CA PRO A 85 -0.20 -13.11 -0.97
C PRO A 85 -0.94 -14.34 -0.39
N GLU A 86 -0.19 -15.38 -0.01
CA GLU A 86 -0.73 -16.60 0.60
C GLU A 86 -1.25 -16.40 2.04
N ASP A 87 -0.70 -15.44 2.77
CA ASP A 87 -1.04 -15.13 4.16
C ASP A 87 -2.07 -13.99 4.29
N PHE A 88 -2.28 -13.23 3.21
CA PHE A 88 -3.16 -12.06 3.17
C PHE A 88 -4.56 -12.31 3.77
N GLN A 89 -5.23 -13.39 3.34
CA GLN A 89 -6.57 -13.72 3.84
C GLN A 89 -6.58 -14.04 5.34
N ARG A 90 -5.51 -14.66 5.87
CA ARG A 90 -5.40 -14.97 7.29
C ARG A 90 -5.31 -13.70 8.12
N VAL A 91 -4.44 -12.78 7.72
CA VAL A 91 -4.27 -11.49 8.41
C VAL A 91 -5.55 -10.66 8.33
N LYS A 92 -6.20 -10.61 7.16
CA LYS A 92 -7.49 -9.92 6.98
C LYS A 92 -8.55 -10.43 7.95
N LEU A 93 -8.75 -11.76 8.01
CA LEU A 93 -9.72 -12.37 8.93
C LEU A 93 -9.37 -12.14 10.39
N PHE A 94 -8.07 -12.15 10.74
CA PHE A 94 -7.62 -11.82 12.09
C PHE A 94 -8.03 -10.40 12.50
N LEU A 95 -7.77 -9.40 11.63
CA LEU A 95 -8.17 -8.02 11.86
C LEU A 95 -9.69 -7.87 11.99
N GLU A 96 -10.46 -8.50 11.10
CA GLU A 96 -11.93 -8.50 11.16
C GLU A 96 -12.47 -9.10 12.48
N ASN A 97 -11.90 -10.21 12.94
CA ASN A 97 -12.29 -10.85 14.20
C ASN A 97 -11.95 -9.98 15.42
N LYS A 98 -10.86 -9.22 15.36
CA LYS A 98 -10.48 -8.21 16.35
C LYS A 98 -11.29 -6.91 16.22
N LYS A 99 -12.18 -6.82 15.22
CA LYS A 99 -12.98 -5.64 14.87
C LYS A 99 -12.12 -4.43 14.54
N VAL A 100 -10.92 -4.66 14.03
CA VAL A 100 -10.06 -3.64 13.46
C VAL A 100 -10.50 -3.45 12.02
N LYS A 101 -10.92 -2.23 11.68
CA LYS A 101 -11.29 -1.91 10.30
C LYS A 101 -10.06 -1.56 9.49
N THR A 102 -10.00 -2.10 8.28
CA THR A 102 -9.01 -1.73 7.27
C THR A 102 -9.64 -0.73 6.31
N GLU A 103 -8.95 0.36 6.01
CA GLU A 103 -9.33 1.29 4.94
C GLU A 103 -9.26 0.60 3.58
N SER A 104 -8.16 -0.10 3.32
CA SER A 104 -7.97 -0.93 2.13
C SER A 104 -7.31 -2.26 2.50
N ALA A 105 -7.58 -3.29 1.70
CA ALA A 105 -6.98 -4.60 1.86
C ALA A 105 -6.90 -5.29 0.50
N GLU A 106 -5.72 -5.25 -0.12
CA GLU A 106 -5.52 -5.66 -1.52
C GLU A 106 -4.20 -6.41 -1.72
N ILE A 107 -4.05 -7.06 -2.88
CA ILE A 107 -2.77 -7.62 -3.32
C ILE A 107 -2.14 -6.65 -4.31
N GLU A 108 -1.00 -6.09 -3.94
CA GLU A 108 -0.31 -5.04 -4.69
C GLU A 108 1.11 -5.46 -5.10
N TYR A 109 1.69 -4.74 -6.06
CA TYR A 109 3.09 -4.88 -6.43
C TYR A 109 3.95 -3.88 -5.68
N ILE A 110 4.73 -4.37 -4.71
CA ILE A 110 5.66 -3.55 -3.94
C ILE A 110 7.05 -3.64 -4.53
N ALA A 111 7.70 -2.49 -4.73
CA ALA A 111 9.06 -2.42 -5.23
C ALA A 111 10.05 -3.10 -4.27
N LYS A 112 10.91 -3.97 -4.80
CA LYS A 112 11.97 -4.63 -4.02
C LYS A 112 13.06 -3.66 -3.58
N LYS A 113 13.27 -2.61 -4.37
CA LYS A 113 14.23 -1.54 -4.11
C LYS A 113 13.70 -0.23 -4.66
N GLN A 114 13.64 0.78 -3.80
CA GLN A 114 13.32 2.13 -4.21
C GLN A 114 14.52 2.83 -4.85
N VAL A 115 14.23 3.75 -5.77
CA VAL A 115 15.17 4.59 -6.49
C VAL A 115 14.95 6.03 -6.07
N ASN A 116 16.01 6.65 -5.54
CA ASN A 116 15.99 8.08 -5.25
C ASN A 116 16.18 8.86 -6.55
N LEU A 117 15.39 9.90 -6.71
CA LEU A 117 15.37 10.79 -7.86
C LEU A 117 15.86 12.18 -7.46
N THR A 118 16.41 12.95 -8.40
CA THR A 118 16.61 14.40 -8.19
C THR A 118 15.27 15.12 -8.13
N GLU A 119 15.23 16.34 -7.60
CA GLU A 119 13.99 17.13 -7.52
C GLU A 119 13.38 17.40 -8.91
N GLU A 120 14.21 17.58 -9.94
CA GLU A 120 13.76 17.72 -11.32
C GLU A 120 13.12 16.41 -11.82
N GLU A 121 13.77 15.27 -11.57
CA GLU A 121 13.26 13.95 -11.95
C GLU A 121 11.95 13.61 -11.21
N LYS A 122 11.86 13.91 -9.91
CA LYS A 122 10.63 13.76 -9.12
C LYS A 122 9.49 14.56 -9.70
N THR A 123 9.73 15.84 -10.01
CA THR A 123 8.72 16.72 -10.63
C THR A 123 8.23 16.17 -11.97
N GLN A 124 9.14 15.62 -12.77
CA GLN A 124 8.80 15.02 -14.06
C GLN A 124 8.00 13.72 -13.91
N VAL A 125 8.41 12.84 -12.98
CA VAL A 125 7.72 11.58 -12.69
C VAL A 125 6.35 11.84 -12.07
N GLN A 126 6.21 12.82 -11.18
CA GLN A 126 4.93 13.17 -10.59
C GLN A 126 3.92 13.60 -11.66
N LYS A 127 4.31 14.50 -12.58
CA LYS A 127 3.43 14.91 -13.69
C LYS A 127 3.02 13.75 -14.60
N PHE A 128 3.92 12.77 -14.79
CA PHE A 128 3.61 11.56 -15.52
C PHE A 128 2.58 10.69 -14.79
N ILE A 129 2.71 10.55 -13.47
CA ILE A 129 1.76 9.83 -12.62
C ILE A 129 0.40 10.52 -12.62
N ASP A 130 0.35 11.85 -12.46
CA ASP A 130 -0.91 12.60 -12.48
C ASP A 130 -1.68 12.35 -13.80
N GLU A 131 -0.99 12.35 -14.95
CA GLU A 131 -1.63 12.04 -16.24
C GLU A 131 -2.03 10.56 -16.41
N LEU A 132 -1.35 9.63 -15.71
CA LEU A 132 -1.78 8.23 -15.67
C LEU A 132 -3.03 8.04 -14.83
N GLU A 133 -3.13 8.73 -13.68
CA GLU A 133 -4.30 8.69 -12.79
C GLU A 133 -5.54 9.28 -13.44
N ASP A 134 -5.38 10.32 -14.26
CA ASP A 134 -6.46 10.92 -15.05
C ASP A 134 -6.94 10.04 -16.22
N SER A 135 -6.20 8.98 -16.57
CA SER A 135 -6.54 8.10 -17.70
C SER A 135 -7.57 7.04 -17.30
N GLU A 136 -8.76 7.08 -17.91
CA GLU A 136 -9.81 6.06 -17.71
C GLU A 136 -9.38 4.63 -18.12
N ASP A 137 -8.30 4.51 -18.89
CA ASP A 137 -7.76 3.24 -19.37
C ASP A 137 -6.72 2.62 -18.39
N VAL A 138 -6.37 3.32 -17.30
CA VAL A 138 -5.45 2.87 -16.24
C VAL A 138 -6.26 2.58 -14.97
N SER A 139 -6.06 1.39 -14.39
CA SER A 139 -6.70 1.01 -13.12
C SER A 139 -5.77 1.20 -11.94
N ASP A 140 -4.55 0.68 -12.06
CA ASP A 140 -3.54 0.71 -11.01
C ASP A 140 -2.17 1.03 -11.62
N TYR A 141 -1.32 1.71 -10.85
CA TYR A 141 0.08 1.90 -11.18
C TYR A 141 0.96 1.59 -9.97
N TYR A 142 2.18 1.15 -10.24
CA TYR A 142 3.17 0.84 -9.22
C TYR A 142 4.49 1.44 -9.63
N THR A 143 5.15 2.11 -8.67
CA THR A 143 6.42 2.77 -8.90
C THR A 143 7.47 2.26 -7.93
N ASN A 144 8.72 2.26 -8.37
CA ASN A 144 9.87 2.09 -7.51
C ASN A 144 10.58 3.43 -7.25
N ALA A 145 10.05 4.55 -7.75
CA ALA A 145 10.56 5.87 -7.42
C ALA A 145 10.21 6.22 -5.97
N ASN A 146 11.16 6.82 -5.27
CA ASN A 146 10.93 7.47 -3.98
C ASN A 146 10.57 8.94 -4.25
N LEU A 147 9.27 9.25 -4.21
CA LEU A 147 8.72 10.56 -4.50
C LEU A 147 8.74 11.44 -3.25
#